data_AF-A0A402A7B0-F1
#
_entry.id   AF-A0A402A7B0-F1
#
_cell.length_a   1.000
_cell.length_b   1.000
_cell.length_c   1.000
_cell.angle_alpha   90.00
_cell.angle_beta   90.00
_cell.angle_gamma   90.00
#
_symmetry.space_group_name_H-M   'P 1'
#
loop_
_entity.id
_entity.type
_entity.pdbx_description
1 polymer ?
#
loop_
_entity_poly.entity_id
_entity_poly.type
_entity_poly.pdbx_seq_one_letter_code
_entity_poly.pdbx_strand_id
1 'polypeptide(L)'
;MITDSSLDTLFATKMAGNTEGRREEPFDAWKAPGSRSHQPIIGIPIPVKQSHQGPLLVTDAVSAWAIERMQGRIFLIPLWPFPTHKHQYQSLWPLIQLMDGLVLPAGIQGGDWHPLGKEQKQGSGPESWPMAWEMALAQLATYIGMPILAIGDGAETWNSALGGKRRSHVATDASTSALTPDTWDRRTIRVRAQSTLATALQPALTGQEGEQKPWELPFMPNQGVEHIAPGLRSCAQSEDGTVVAFERRDEAFGLGMVGRLDWGLDHIYGTTLFDAFLHACQSFDQTRHQQSGWESARHTICRTVYDLVTHGQSLVPLPHQSIQEEKQPRSSSLSTPLSTERRGGQERMRQRAHPPTKEEWSRIKRQKLKGMSR
;
A
#
# COMPACT_ATOMS: atom_id res chain seq x y z
N MET A 1 -11.10 36.53 57.46
CA MET A 1 -12.29 37.38 57.23
C MET A 1 -11.99 38.20 55.99
N ILE A 2 -12.63 37.86 54.85
CA ILE A 2 -13.82 38.55 54.28
C ILE A 2 -13.36 39.84 53.58
N THR A 3 -13.60 40.18 52.32
CA THR A 3 -14.42 39.70 51.17
C THR A 3 -13.99 40.59 49.97
N ASP A 4 -13.85 40.08 48.75
CA ASP A 4 -14.88 39.99 47.69
C ASP A 4 -15.50 41.35 47.27
N SER A 5 -15.31 41.73 45.99
CA SER A 5 -16.40 42.14 45.08
C SER A 5 -15.87 42.66 43.72
N SER A 6 -16.27 41.95 42.68
CA SER A 6 -17.05 42.43 41.52
C SER A 6 -16.83 43.85 41.00
N LEU A 7 -16.45 43.98 39.73
CA LEU A 7 -16.92 45.08 38.86
C LEU A 7 -17.08 44.61 37.40
N ASP A 8 -18.25 44.98 36.89
CA ASP A 8 -18.93 44.58 35.67
C ASP A 8 -18.32 45.07 34.34
N THR A 9 -18.47 44.21 33.32
CA THR A 9 -19.28 44.42 32.12
C THR A 9 -19.52 45.85 31.60
N LEU A 10 -19.05 46.14 30.37
CA LEU A 10 -19.62 47.03 29.31
C LEU A 10 -18.54 47.09 28.21
N PHE A 11 -18.76 46.66 26.96
CA PHE A 11 -19.57 47.35 25.96
C PHE A 11 -20.00 46.36 24.87
N ALA A 12 -21.31 46.27 24.65
CA ALA A 12 -21.90 45.83 23.39
C ALA A 12 -22.82 46.94 22.92
N THR A 13 -22.68 47.42 21.68
CA THR A 13 -23.79 48.08 20.96
C THR A 13 -23.64 47.91 19.44
N LYS A 14 -24.60 47.14 18.91
CA LYS A 14 -25.28 47.23 17.59
C LYS A 14 -24.43 47.43 16.33
N MET A 15 -24.50 46.43 15.46
CA MET A 15 -25.12 46.61 14.14
C MET A 15 -25.98 45.38 13.83
N ALA A 16 -27.30 45.55 13.92
CA ALA A 16 -28.28 44.61 13.42
C ALA A 16 -28.67 45.03 12.00
N GLY A 17 -28.53 44.12 11.03
CA GLY A 17 -29.07 44.22 9.69
C GLY A 17 -29.58 42.84 9.27
N ASN A 18 -30.88 42.76 8.98
CA ASN A 18 -31.67 41.58 8.68
C ASN A 18 -31.01 40.57 7.72
N THR A 19 -31.09 39.28 8.06
CA THR A 19 -31.35 38.21 7.09
C THR A 19 -32.16 37.10 7.76
N GLU A 20 -33.29 36.79 7.15
CA GLU A 20 -34.24 35.76 7.56
C GLU A 20 -33.66 34.35 7.37
N GLY A 21 -34.01 33.44 8.30
CA GLY A 21 -34.31 32.05 7.94
C GLY A 21 -33.14 31.07 7.72
N ARG A 22 -32.41 30.72 8.79
CA ARG A 22 -31.93 29.34 8.98
C ARG A 22 -31.69 29.12 10.48
N ARG A 23 -32.53 28.29 11.12
CA ARG A 23 -32.16 27.73 12.43
C ARG A 23 -30.96 26.83 12.20
N GLU A 24 -29.79 27.28 12.63
CA GLU A 24 -28.64 26.39 12.82
C GLU A 24 -29.02 25.43 13.96
N GLU A 25 -29.26 24.17 13.60
CA GLU A 25 -29.35 23.09 14.57
C GLU A 25 -27.97 22.96 15.25
N PRO A 26 -27.89 22.96 16.59
CA PRO A 26 -26.62 22.85 17.28
C PRO A 26 -25.97 21.49 16.96
N PHE A 27 -24.70 21.53 16.60
CA PHE A 27 -23.87 20.39 16.16
C PHE A 27 -23.61 19.31 17.26
N ASP A 28 -24.32 19.39 18.39
CA ASP A 28 -24.14 18.55 19.58
C ASP A 28 -25.40 17.73 19.91
N ALA A 29 -26.00 17.10 18.91
CA ALA A 29 -26.92 16.00 19.14
C ALA A 29 -26.11 14.71 19.36
N TRP A 30 -25.58 14.54 20.57
CA TRP A 30 -25.08 13.25 21.07
C TRP A 30 -26.24 12.24 21.05
N LYS A 31 -26.42 11.53 19.94
CA LYS A 31 -27.40 10.45 19.83
C LYS A 31 -27.00 9.35 20.83
N ALA A 32 -27.89 9.07 21.76
CA ALA A 32 -27.83 7.91 22.65
C ALA A 32 -27.67 6.61 21.84
N PRO A 33 -27.01 5.59 22.39
CA PRO A 33 -26.47 4.48 21.61
C PRO A 33 -27.58 3.51 21.18
N GLY A 34 -28.07 3.68 19.95
CA GLY A 34 -28.42 2.50 19.16
C GLY A 34 -27.11 1.80 18.82
N SER A 35 -26.99 0.51 19.13
CA SER A 35 -25.93 -0.42 18.70
C SER A 35 -24.83 0.27 17.87
N ARG A 36 -23.81 0.86 18.52
CA ARG A 36 -22.69 1.44 17.79
C ARG A 36 -22.07 0.29 17.01
N SER A 37 -22.23 0.29 15.69
CA SER A 37 -21.50 -0.61 14.81
C SER A 37 -20.01 -0.46 15.17
N HIS A 38 -19.33 -1.59 15.35
CA HIS A 38 -17.91 -1.59 15.72
C HIS A 38 -17.12 -0.73 14.72
N GLN A 39 -16.52 0.35 15.21
CA GLN A 39 -15.62 1.17 14.40
C GLN A 39 -14.23 0.55 14.49
N PRO A 40 -13.67 0.09 13.36
CA PRO A 40 -12.39 -0.62 13.37
C PRO A 40 -11.27 0.32 13.83
N ILE A 41 -10.33 -0.23 14.60
CA ILE A 41 -9.14 0.48 15.08
C ILE A 41 -8.00 0.26 14.08
N ILE A 42 -7.52 1.32 13.47
CA ILE A 42 -6.52 1.28 12.40
C ILE A 42 -5.17 1.73 12.94
N GLY A 43 -4.19 0.84 12.87
CA GLY A 43 -2.80 1.14 13.18
C GLY A 43 -2.15 2.00 12.11
N ILE A 44 -1.43 3.05 12.52
CA ILE A 44 -0.62 3.90 11.64
C ILE A 44 0.79 4.02 12.26
N PRO A 45 1.83 3.41 11.67
CA PRO A 45 3.20 3.59 12.14
C PRO A 45 3.68 5.02 11.93
N ILE A 46 4.35 5.56 12.94
CA ILE A 46 4.94 6.90 12.91
C ILE A 46 6.41 6.80 13.33
N PRO A 47 7.37 7.17 12.48
CA PRO A 47 8.76 7.23 12.87
C PRO A 47 8.97 8.31 13.93
N VAL A 48 9.81 7.98 14.92
CA VAL A 48 10.32 8.97 15.88
C VAL A 48 11.58 9.60 15.30
N LYS A 49 11.57 10.93 15.15
CA LYS A 49 12.74 11.71 14.73
C LYS A 49 13.31 12.47 15.91
N GLN A 50 14.63 12.47 16.03
CA GLN A 50 15.33 13.31 16.99
C GLN A 50 15.34 14.77 16.53
N SER A 51 14.93 15.69 17.40
CA SER A 51 15.04 17.13 17.20
C SER A 51 15.93 17.76 18.28
N HIS A 52 16.26 19.05 18.13
CA HIS A 52 16.99 19.82 19.16
C HIS A 52 16.25 19.89 20.50
N GLN A 53 14.92 19.69 20.52
CA GLN A 53 14.07 19.74 21.72
C GLN A 53 13.71 18.35 22.25
N GLY A 54 14.21 17.27 21.64
CA GLY A 54 13.89 15.89 21.99
C GLY A 54 13.21 15.11 20.84
N PRO A 55 12.73 13.89 21.12
CA PRO A 55 12.09 13.05 20.13
C PRO A 55 10.71 13.60 19.71
N LEU A 56 10.46 13.64 18.41
CA LEU A 56 9.19 14.05 17.81
C LEU A 56 8.60 12.90 16.99
N LEU A 57 7.29 12.71 17.10
CA LEU A 57 6.52 11.86 16.21
C LEU A 57 6.11 12.68 14.99
N VAL A 58 6.58 12.28 13.81
CA VAL A 58 6.39 13.07 12.59
C VAL A 58 5.94 12.16 11.46
N THR A 59 4.77 12.42 10.92
CA THR A 59 4.18 11.72 9.78
C THR A 59 3.31 12.67 8.98
N ASP A 60 3.06 12.34 7.72
CA ASP A 60 2.00 12.97 6.96
C ASP A 60 0.65 12.68 7.64
N ALA A 61 -0.12 13.72 7.94
CA ALA A 61 -1.40 13.61 8.62
C ALA A 61 -2.55 13.18 7.71
N VAL A 62 -2.36 13.19 6.38
CA VAL A 62 -3.45 12.97 5.42
C VAL A 62 -4.04 11.57 5.52
N SER A 63 -3.23 10.54 5.72
CA SER A 63 -3.71 9.18 5.95
C SER A 63 -4.51 9.04 7.26
N ALA A 64 -4.10 9.72 8.33
CA ALA A 64 -4.85 9.76 9.58
C ALA A 64 -6.20 10.46 9.38
N TRP A 65 -6.19 11.65 8.79
CA TRP A 65 -7.40 12.39 8.44
C TRP A 65 -8.35 11.58 7.55
N ALA A 66 -7.82 10.83 6.60
CA ALA A 66 -8.60 9.97 5.72
C ALA A 66 -9.36 8.88 6.49
N ILE A 67 -8.71 8.23 7.45
CA ILE A 67 -9.34 7.21 8.29
C ILE A 67 -10.43 7.81 9.18
N GLU A 68 -10.14 8.95 9.83
CA GLU A 68 -11.12 9.66 10.66
C GLU A 68 -12.35 10.10 9.84
N ARG A 69 -12.13 10.67 8.65
CA ARG A 69 -13.19 11.09 7.73
C ARG A 69 -14.09 9.92 7.33
N MET A 70 -13.50 8.73 7.21
CA MET A 70 -14.20 7.49 6.88
C MET A 70 -14.72 6.74 8.12
N GLN A 71 -14.72 7.40 9.29
CA GLN A 71 -15.26 6.89 10.56
C GLN A 71 -14.50 5.70 11.18
N GLY A 72 -13.25 5.49 10.77
CA GLY A 72 -12.33 4.59 11.45
C GLY A 72 -11.73 5.24 12.70
N ARG A 73 -11.33 4.43 13.68
CA ARG A 73 -10.58 4.88 14.85
C ARG A 73 -9.09 4.73 14.61
N ILE A 74 -8.29 5.65 15.09
CA ILE A 74 -6.84 5.64 14.84
C ILE A 74 -6.08 5.15 16.07
N PHE A 75 -5.06 4.32 15.82
CA PHE A 75 -4.02 3.96 16.77
C PHE A 75 -2.64 4.32 16.19
N LEU A 76 -2.05 5.40 16.68
CA LEU A 76 -0.72 5.83 16.23
C LEU A 76 0.36 4.98 16.91
N ILE A 77 1.23 4.37 16.10
CA ILE A 77 2.24 3.43 16.59
C ILE A 77 3.62 4.11 16.53
N PRO A 78 4.19 4.51 17.66
CA PRO A 78 5.51 5.14 17.67
C PRO A 78 6.59 4.10 17.33
N LEU A 79 7.26 4.29 16.21
CA LEU A 79 8.42 3.49 15.79
C LEU A 79 9.69 4.12 16.33
N TRP A 80 10.02 3.75 17.55
CA TRP A 80 11.26 4.15 18.20
C TRP A 80 12.47 3.55 17.48
N PRO A 81 13.60 4.27 17.40
CA PRO A 81 14.84 3.74 16.89
C PRO A 81 15.45 2.81 17.94
N PHE A 82 14.86 1.63 18.13
CA PHE A 82 15.44 0.54 18.90
C PHE A 82 16.05 -0.49 17.98
N PRO A 83 17.21 -1.08 18.33
CA PRO A 83 17.77 -2.18 17.55
C PRO A 83 16.75 -3.29 17.34
N THR A 84 16.71 -3.84 16.13
CA THR A 84 15.98 -5.08 15.88
C THR A 84 16.60 -6.24 16.64
N HIS A 85 15.79 -7.25 16.95
CA HIS A 85 16.22 -8.39 17.72
C HIS A 85 15.43 -9.65 17.35
N LYS A 86 15.95 -10.83 17.71
CA LYS A 86 15.33 -12.13 17.40
C LYS A 86 13.86 -12.26 17.80
N HIS A 87 13.42 -11.52 18.82
CA HIS A 87 12.04 -11.55 19.32
C HIS A 87 11.16 -10.39 18.81
N GLN A 88 11.51 -9.73 17.70
CA GLN A 88 10.86 -8.48 17.28
C GLN A 88 9.36 -8.65 17.04
N TYR A 89 8.94 -9.77 16.44
CA TYR A 89 7.51 -10.06 16.22
C TYR A 89 6.76 -10.29 17.54
N GLN A 90 7.41 -10.89 18.54
CA GLN A 90 6.82 -11.02 19.87
C GLN A 90 6.64 -9.66 20.53
N SER A 91 7.55 -8.70 20.32
CA SER A 91 7.43 -7.33 20.83
C SER A 91 6.31 -6.54 20.14
N LEU A 92 6.04 -6.82 18.85
CA LEU A 92 4.95 -6.20 18.09
C LEU A 92 3.57 -6.79 18.41
N TRP A 93 3.51 -8.01 18.95
CA TRP A 93 2.25 -8.71 19.20
C TRP A 93 1.22 -7.91 20.01
N PRO A 94 1.57 -7.25 21.14
CA PRO A 94 0.60 -6.46 21.89
C PRO A 94 -0.01 -5.31 21.07
N LEU A 95 0.75 -4.73 20.14
CA LEU A 95 0.25 -3.68 19.25
C LEU A 95 -0.73 -4.28 18.23
N ILE A 96 -0.36 -5.41 17.61
CA ILE A 96 -1.22 -6.14 16.66
C ILE A 96 -2.56 -6.51 17.27
N GLN A 97 -2.62 -6.82 18.57
CA GLN A 97 -3.86 -7.14 19.25
C GLN A 97 -4.81 -5.94 19.43
N LEU A 98 -4.30 -4.71 19.34
CA LEU A 98 -5.08 -3.49 19.53
C LEU A 98 -5.68 -2.94 18.24
N MET A 99 -5.31 -3.50 17.08
CA MET A 99 -5.71 -3.00 15.77
C MET A 99 -6.44 -4.06 14.95
N ASP A 100 -7.36 -3.59 14.13
CA ASP A 100 -8.21 -4.37 13.23
C ASP A 100 -7.72 -4.27 11.77
N GLY A 101 -6.83 -3.32 11.50
CA GLY A 101 -6.17 -3.11 10.22
C GLY A 101 -4.95 -2.21 10.35
N LEU A 102 -4.12 -2.19 9.30
CA LEU A 102 -2.89 -1.42 9.24
C LEU A 102 -2.88 -0.53 7.99
N VAL A 103 -2.66 0.77 8.19
CA VAL A 103 -2.29 1.68 7.10
C VAL A 103 -0.80 1.93 7.16
N LEU A 104 -0.10 1.70 6.05
CA LEU A 104 1.29 2.13 5.88
C LEU A 104 1.25 3.45 5.10
N PRO A 105 1.40 4.60 5.79
CA PRO A 105 1.16 5.90 5.19
C PRO A 105 2.28 6.27 4.21
N ALA A 106 2.01 7.29 3.40
CA ALA A 106 3.09 7.95 2.68
C ALA A 106 3.95 8.78 3.66
N GLY A 107 5.27 8.73 3.49
CA GLY A 107 6.22 9.56 4.21
C GLY A 107 6.16 11.03 3.77
N ILE A 108 6.80 11.90 4.55
CA ILE A 108 6.91 13.32 4.23
C ILE A 108 8.09 13.51 3.26
N GLN A 109 7.84 14.15 2.12
CA GLN A 109 8.89 14.60 1.21
C GLN A 109 9.25 16.07 1.45
N GLY A 110 10.54 16.40 1.27
CA GLY A 110 11.08 17.75 1.40
C GLY A 110 11.63 18.06 2.80
N GLY A 111 12.71 18.84 2.85
CA GLY A 111 13.43 19.20 4.08
C GLY A 111 14.28 18.08 4.69
N ASP A 112 14.86 18.31 5.87
CA ASP A 112 15.70 17.34 6.61
C ASP A 112 14.89 16.14 7.17
N TRP A 113 13.64 15.96 6.73
CA TRP A 113 12.67 15.04 7.32
C TRP A 113 12.82 13.61 6.80
N HIS A 114 13.26 13.44 5.55
CA HIS A 114 13.74 12.17 5.01
C HIS A 114 14.79 12.42 3.91
N PRO A 115 16.00 11.87 4.01
CA PRO A 115 16.91 11.88 2.87
C PRO A 115 16.31 11.01 1.76
N LEU A 116 15.78 11.68 0.73
CA LEU A 116 15.40 11.07 -0.53
C LEU A 116 16.53 10.17 -1.06
N GLY A 117 16.14 8.99 -1.53
CA GLY A 117 16.72 8.43 -2.77
C GLY A 117 18.21 8.08 -2.78
N LYS A 118 18.94 8.16 -1.67
CA LYS A 118 20.12 7.32 -1.56
C LYS A 118 19.57 5.91 -1.54
N GLU A 119 20.14 5.00 -2.33
CA GLU A 119 20.20 3.61 -1.93
C GLU A 119 20.44 3.67 -0.43
N GLN A 120 19.42 3.35 0.37
CA GLN A 120 19.63 3.18 1.78
C GLN A 120 20.45 1.90 1.75
N LYS A 121 21.77 2.08 1.55
CA LYS A 121 22.78 1.11 1.95
C LYS A 121 22.20 0.66 3.26
N GLN A 122 21.83 -0.61 3.29
CA GLN A 122 21.32 -1.36 4.43
C GLN A 122 22.34 -1.18 5.55
N GLY A 123 22.36 0.01 6.10
CA GLY A 123 23.34 0.52 7.00
C GLY A 123 22.78 0.11 8.33
N SER A 124 23.37 -0.93 8.89
CA SER A 124 23.04 -1.33 10.24
C SER A 124 23.25 -0.12 11.16
N GLY A 125 22.17 0.37 11.76
CA GLY A 125 22.26 1.51 12.68
C GLY A 125 20.93 2.18 12.98
N PRO A 126 20.92 3.16 13.91
CA PRO A 126 19.72 3.80 14.43
C PRO A 126 18.78 4.38 13.39
N GLU A 127 19.33 4.90 12.28
CA GLU A 127 18.55 5.50 11.18
C GLU A 127 17.71 4.47 10.41
N SER A 128 18.13 3.20 10.39
CA SER A 128 17.43 2.12 9.68
C SER A 128 16.38 1.41 10.54
N TRP A 129 16.47 1.54 11.87
CA TRP A 129 15.66 0.76 12.79
C TRP A 129 14.16 1.05 12.69
N PRO A 130 13.68 2.31 12.57
CA PRO A 130 12.26 2.58 12.40
C PRO A 130 11.68 1.88 11.17
N MET A 131 12.36 1.95 10.02
CA MET A 131 11.97 1.25 8.79
C MET A 131 11.94 -0.27 9.00
N ALA A 132 12.93 -0.83 9.72
CA ALA A 132 12.94 -2.26 10.02
C ALA A 132 11.75 -2.70 10.91
N TRP A 133 11.36 -1.89 11.89
CA TRP A 133 10.16 -2.13 12.70
C TRP A 133 8.87 -1.99 11.90
N GLU A 134 8.80 -1.02 10.99
CA GLU A 134 7.67 -0.86 10.05
C GLU A 134 7.52 -2.09 9.15
N MET A 135 8.62 -2.55 8.55
CA MET A 135 8.65 -3.78 7.75
C MET A 135 8.24 -5.00 8.57
N ALA A 136 8.72 -5.13 9.82
CA ALA A 136 8.34 -6.23 10.70
C ALA A 136 6.85 -6.20 11.07
N LEU A 137 6.28 -5.01 11.27
CA LEU A 137 4.84 -4.82 11.51
C LEU A 137 4.03 -5.23 10.28
N ALA A 138 4.45 -4.77 9.09
CA ALA A 138 3.82 -5.13 7.82
C ALA A 138 3.87 -6.65 7.54
N GLN A 139 5.00 -7.30 7.83
CA GLN A 139 5.17 -8.75 7.70
C GLN A 139 4.22 -9.51 8.62
N LEU A 140 4.15 -9.12 9.91
CA LEU A 140 3.30 -9.78 10.89
C LEU A 140 1.81 -9.60 10.55
N ALA A 141 1.39 -8.38 10.21
CA ALA A 141 0.03 -8.09 9.76
C ALA A 141 -0.33 -8.87 8.49
N THR A 142 0.61 -8.98 7.53
CA THR A 142 0.40 -9.77 6.31
C THR A 142 0.17 -11.24 6.65
N TYR A 143 1.04 -11.83 7.45
CA TYR A 143 1.00 -13.26 7.76
C TYR A 143 -0.29 -13.67 8.47
N ILE A 144 -0.79 -12.85 9.40
CA ILE A 144 -2.03 -13.15 10.14
C ILE A 144 -3.31 -12.82 9.35
N GLY A 145 -3.18 -12.30 8.11
CA GLY A 145 -4.33 -11.92 7.30
C GLY A 145 -5.02 -10.63 7.74
N MET A 146 -4.34 -9.79 8.53
CA MET A 146 -4.85 -8.46 8.89
C MET A 146 -4.95 -7.58 7.63
N PRO A 147 -6.05 -6.84 7.45
CA PRO A 147 -6.19 -5.91 6.34
C PRO A 147 -5.08 -4.86 6.31
N ILE A 148 -4.46 -4.69 5.14
CA ILE A 148 -3.41 -3.68 4.92
C ILE A 148 -3.79 -2.74 3.78
N LEU A 149 -3.67 -1.44 4.02
CA LEU A 149 -3.70 -0.40 2.98
C LEU A 149 -2.39 0.38 3.02
N ALA A 150 -1.55 0.21 1.99
CA ALA A 150 -0.25 0.85 1.90
C ALA A 150 -0.25 1.92 0.81
N ILE A 151 0.24 3.12 1.09
CA ILE A 151 0.08 4.31 0.24
C ILE A 151 1.46 4.95 -0.01
N GLY A 152 1.73 5.36 -1.25
CA GLY A 152 2.99 6.02 -1.60
C GLY A 152 4.22 5.12 -1.40
N ASP A 153 5.19 5.61 -0.64
CA ASP A 153 6.37 4.86 -0.22
C ASP A 153 6.04 3.82 0.86
N GLY A 154 4.95 3.96 1.62
CA GLY A 154 4.40 2.89 2.44
C GLY A 154 4.08 1.62 1.63
N ALA A 155 3.62 1.78 0.37
CA ALA A 155 3.45 0.66 -0.55
C ALA A 155 4.80 0.03 -0.93
N GLU A 156 5.82 0.85 -1.20
CA GLU A 156 7.18 0.36 -1.48
C GLU A 156 7.78 -0.39 -0.28
N THR A 157 7.56 0.11 0.94
CA THR A 157 7.94 -0.53 2.20
C THR A 157 7.24 -1.88 2.35
N TRP A 158 5.92 -1.96 2.14
CA TRP A 158 5.19 -3.22 2.20
C TRP A 158 5.72 -4.24 1.19
N ASN A 159 5.93 -3.82 -0.06
CA ASN A 159 6.49 -4.67 -1.09
C ASN A 159 7.91 -5.17 -0.71
N SER A 160 8.77 -4.28 -0.22
CA SER A 160 10.12 -4.64 0.21
C SER A 160 10.12 -5.57 1.44
N ALA A 161 9.17 -5.37 2.37
CA ALA A 161 8.99 -6.20 3.55
C ALA A 161 8.66 -7.65 3.19
N LEU A 162 7.99 -7.88 2.06
CA LEU A 162 7.64 -9.21 1.56
C LEU A 162 8.66 -9.77 0.56
N GLY A 163 9.80 -9.11 0.34
CA GLY A 163 10.87 -9.58 -0.54
C GLY A 163 10.81 -9.06 -1.99
N GLY A 164 10.00 -8.05 -2.26
CA GLY A 164 10.01 -7.31 -3.52
C GLY A 164 11.17 -6.32 -3.62
N LYS A 165 11.26 -5.59 -4.73
CA LYS A 165 12.27 -4.53 -4.94
C LYS A 165 11.63 -3.21 -5.36
N ARG A 166 12.09 -2.13 -4.74
CA ARG A 166 11.82 -0.75 -5.17
C ARG A 166 12.53 -0.46 -6.50
N ARG A 167 11.94 0.40 -7.32
CA ARG A 167 12.58 0.94 -8.51
C ARG A 167 13.80 1.77 -8.11
N SER A 168 14.97 1.38 -8.60
CA SER A 168 16.21 2.14 -8.40
C SER A 168 16.09 3.53 -9.04
N HIS A 169 16.41 4.57 -8.28
CA HIS A 169 16.38 5.94 -8.78
C HIS A 169 17.79 6.44 -9.09
N VAL A 170 18.00 7.01 -10.28
CA VAL A 170 19.20 7.80 -10.59
C VAL A 170 18.93 9.20 -10.08
N ALA A 171 19.53 9.60 -8.96
CA ALA A 171 19.38 10.95 -8.40
C ALA A 171 19.57 11.99 -9.51
N THR A 172 18.47 12.64 -9.91
CA THR A 172 18.50 13.83 -10.74
C THR A 172 18.64 15.02 -9.80
N ASP A 173 19.52 15.96 -10.13
CA ASP A 173 19.87 17.17 -9.35
C ASP A 173 18.70 18.16 -9.14
N ALA A 174 17.45 17.73 -9.26
CA ALA A 174 16.29 18.55 -8.95
C ALA A 174 16.30 18.86 -7.45
N SER A 175 16.46 20.14 -7.10
CA SER A 175 16.48 20.60 -5.72
C SER A 175 15.20 20.15 -5.03
N THR A 176 15.33 19.24 -4.07
CA THR A 176 14.25 18.61 -3.30
C THR A 176 13.48 19.60 -2.41
N SER A 177 13.88 20.87 -2.40
CA SER A 177 13.32 21.98 -1.63
C SER A 177 12.08 22.64 -2.28
N ALA A 178 11.65 22.21 -3.48
CA ALA A 178 10.52 22.81 -4.20
C ALA A 178 9.33 21.86 -4.47
N LEU A 179 9.35 20.62 -3.94
CA LEU A 179 8.29 19.65 -4.19
C LEU A 179 7.10 19.89 -3.24
N THR A 180 6.06 20.54 -3.73
CA THR A 180 4.75 20.66 -3.05
C THR A 180 3.71 19.74 -3.70
N PRO A 181 2.59 19.42 -3.04
CA PRO A 181 1.52 18.61 -3.61
C PRO A 181 1.03 19.10 -4.98
N ASP A 182 1.04 20.41 -5.22
CA ASP A 182 0.66 21.03 -6.49
C ASP A 182 1.62 20.71 -7.66
N THR A 183 2.84 20.29 -7.34
CA THR A 183 3.88 19.94 -8.32
C THR A 183 3.99 18.44 -8.59
N TRP A 184 3.19 17.61 -7.92
CA TRP A 184 3.20 16.17 -8.11
C TRP A 184 2.57 15.77 -9.45
N ASP A 185 3.19 14.79 -10.10
CA ASP A 185 2.63 14.18 -11.31
C ASP A 185 1.26 13.58 -11.01
N ARG A 186 0.25 13.87 -11.84
CA ARG A 186 -1.02 13.13 -11.82
C ARG A 186 -1.03 12.10 -12.92
N ARG A 187 -1.44 10.87 -12.60
CA ARG A 187 -1.50 9.78 -13.59
C ARG A 187 -2.86 9.11 -13.54
N THR A 188 -3.38 8.80 -14.72
CA THR A 188 -4.58 8.00 -14.90
C THR A 188 -4.31 6.56 -14.50
N ILE A 189 -5.22 5.98 -13.71
CA ILE A 189 -5.13 4.64 -13.16
C ILE A 189 -6.00 3.70 -13.98
N ARG A 190 -5.39 2.67 -14.57
CA ARG A 190 -6.09 1.59 -15.28
C ARG A 190 -6.10 0.34 -14.41
N VAL A 191 -7.28 0.00 -13.90
CA VAL A 191 -7.48 -1.15 -13.01
C VAL A 191 -7.61 -2.43 -13.83
N ARG A 192 -6.91 -3.48 -13.40
CA ARG A 192 -7.01 -4.82 -14.00
C ARG A 192 -8.36 -5.43 -13.64
N ALA A 193 -9.08 -5.90 -14.66
CA ALA A 193 -10.32 -6.65 -14.45
C ALA A 193 -10.09 -7.87 -13.54
N GLN A 194 -11.10 -8.24 -12.74
CA GLN A 194 -11.07 -9.38 -11.82
C GLN A 194 -10.01 -9.29 -10.71
N SER A 195 -9.53 -8.08 -10.40
CA SER A 195 -8.72 -7.81 -9.21
C SER A 195 -9.60 -7.53 -7.99
N THR A 196 -9.05 -7.69 -6.79
CA THR A 196 -9.72 -7.27 -5.55
C THR A 196 -9.98 -5.77 -5.58
N LEU A 197 -9.05 -4.99 -6.14
CA LEU A 197 -9.22 -3.57 -6.41
C LEU A 197 -10.45 -3.29 -7.29
N ALA A 198 -10.63 -4.02 -8.39
CA ALA A 198 -11.81 -3.85 -9.26
C ALA A 198 -13.13 -4.16 -8.54
N THR A 199 -13.15 -5.22 -7.72
CA THR A 199 -14.32 -5.57 -6.89
C THR A 199 -14.61 -4.48 -5.86
N ALA A 200 -13.59 -3.99 -5.17
CA ALA A 200 -13.74 -2.93 -4.18
C ALA A 200 -14.31 -1.64 -4.81
N LEU A 201 -13.94 -1.33 -6.06
CA LEU A 201 -14.43 -0.16 -6.79
C LEU A 201 -15.83 -0.34 -7.41
N GLN A 202 -16.40 -1.55 -7.40
CA GLN A 202 -17.68 -1.82 -8.05
C GLN A 202 -18.82 -0.88 -7.60
N PRO A 203 -19.00 -0.55 -6.30
CA PRO A 203 -20.04 0.37 -5.85
C PRO A 203 -19.91 1.76 -6.49
N ALA A 204 -18.68 2.27 -6.64
CA ALA A 204 -18.41 3.55 -7.30
C ALA A 204 -18.76 3.50 -8.79
N LEU A 205 -18.45 2.39 -9.47
CA LEU A 205 -18.68 2.22 -10.90
C LEU A 205 -20.17 2.06 -11.24
N THR A 206 -20.95 1.39 -10.38
CA THR A 206 -22.39 1.16 -10.59
C THR A 206 -23.24 2.38 -10.27
N GLY A 207 -22.77 3.27 -9.38
CA GLY A 207 -23.51 4.46 -8.95
C GLY A 207 -23.32 5.70 -9.83
N GLN A 208 -22.49 5.64 -10.86
CA GLN A 208 -22.24 6.78 -11.76
C GLN A 208 -23.17 6.70 -12.99
N GLU A 209 -24.10 7.65 -13.11
CA GLU A 209 -24.82 7.91 -14.36
C GLU A 209 -24.00 8.89 -15.22
N GLY A 210 -23.69 8.53 -16.47
CA GLY A 210 -22.98 9.38 -17.43
C GLY A 210 -21.54 8.97 -17.75
N GLU A 211 -20.80 9.87 -18.40
CA GLU A 211 -19.41 9.62 -18.82
C GLU A 211 -18.48 9.54 -17.60
N GLN A 212 -17.81 8.39 -17.45
CA GLN A 212 -16.89 8.16 -16.34
C GLN A 212 -15.63 9.00 -16.52
N LYS A 213 -15.39 9.91 -15.58
CA LYS A 213 -14.11 10.62 -15.54
C LYS A 213 -12.99 9.62 -15.25
N PRO A 214 -11.83 9.75 -15.92
CA PRO A 214 -10.67 8.94 -15.62
C PRO A 214 -10.29 9.05 -14.14
N TRP A 215 -9.98 7.92 -13.51
CA TRP A 215 -9.47 7.94 -12.14
C TRP A 215 -8.01 8.40 -12.17
N GLU A 216 -7.72 9.56 -11.58
CA GLU A 216 -6.37 10.13 -11.52
C GLU A 216 -5.93 10.34 -10.07
N LEU A 217 -4.70 9.95 -9.78
CA LEU A 217 -4.07 10.15 -8.47
C LEU A 217 -2.78 10.96 -8.59
N PRO A 218 -2.41 11.75 -7.56
CA PRO A 218 -1.07 12.33 -7.46
C PRO A 218 -0.04 11.24 -7.17
N PHE A 219 1.18 11.41 -7.68
CA PHE A 219 2.32 10.55 -7.43
C PHE A 219 3.48 11.39 -6.93
N MET A 220 4.05 10.98 -5.80
CA MET A 220 5.24 11.68 -5.32
C MET A 220 6.42 11.30 -6.24
N PRO A 221 7.35 12.24 -6.49
CA PRO A 221 8.53 11.96 -7.28
C PRO A 221 9.28 10.73 -6.80
N ASN A 222 9.89 10.04 -7.77
CA ASN A 222 10.84 8.95 -7.56
C ASN A 222 10.24 7.68 -6.91
N GLN A 223 8.91 7.56 -6.86
CA GLN A 223 8.23 6.33 -6.41
C GLN A 223 8.09 5.30 -7.54
N GLY A 224 8.18 4.04 -7.18
CA GLY A 224 7.91 2.92 -8.07
C GLY A 224 8.37 1.57 -7.53
N VAL A 225 7.72 0.52 -8.01
CA VAL A 225 8.11 -0.87 -7.76
C VAL A 225 8.79 -1.44 -9.02
N GLU A 226 9.90 -2.15 -8.82
CA GLU A 226 10.62 -2.89 -9.88
C GLU A 226 10.18 -4.35 -9.89
N HIS A 227 10.16 -4.98 -8.72
CA HIS A 227 9.72 -6.36 -8.55
C HIS A 227 8.65 -6.44 -7.46
N ILE A 228 7.49 -6.94 -7.83
CA ILE A 228 6.40 -7.23 -6.89
C ILE A 228 6.77 -8.47 -6.09
N ALA A 229 6.61 -8.39 -4.77
CA ALA A 229 6.96 -9.44 -3.84
C ALA A 229 6.21 -10.77 -4.09
N PRO A 230 6.81 -11.92 -3.74
CA PRO A 230 6.10 -13.20 -3.70
C PRO A 230 4.83 -13.09 -2.86
N GLY A 231 3.71 -13.59 -3.40
CA GLY A 231 2.41 -13.51 -2.74
C GLY A 231 1.56 -12.29 -3.10
N LEU A 232 2.15 -11.31 -3.80
CA LEU A 232 1.44 -10.14 -4.34
C LEU A 232 1.28 -10.24 -5.87
N ARG A 233 0.39 -9.42 -6.44
CA ARG A 233 0.20 -9.27 -7.89
C ARG A 233 -0.16 -7.83 -8.26
N SER A 234 0.25 -7.37 -9.44
CA SER A 234 -0.21 -6.08 -9.97
C SER A 234 -1.71 -6.12 -10.24
N CYS A 235 -2.41 -5.07 -9.79
CA CYS A 235 -3.85 -4.87 -10.01
C CYS A 235 -4.19 -3.53 -10.67
N ALA A 236 -3.25 -2.59 -10.81
CA ALA A 236 -3.43 -1.43 -11.67
C ALA A 236 -2.11 -0.93 -12.28
N GLN A 237 -2.21 -0.27 -13.42
CA GLN A 237 -1.11 0.36 -14.15
C GLN A 237 -1.48 1.79 -14.58
N SER A 238 -0.48 2.67 -14.72
CA SER A 238 -0.65 3.95 -15.42
C SER A 238 -0.60 3.78 -16.93
N GLU A 239 -0.84 4.86 -17.66
CA GLU A 239 -0.94 4.85 -19.12
C GLU A 239 0.33 4.39 -19.84
N ASP A 240 1.49 4.62 -19.24
CA ASP A 240 2.82 4.18 -19.67
C ASP A 240 3.11 2.70 -19.34
N GLY A 241 2.17 2.00 -18.70
CA GLY A 241 2.32 0.62 -18.25
C GLY A 241 3.07 0.46 -16.91
N THR A 242 3.45 1.55 -16.24
CA THR A 242 4.03 1.48 -14.90
C THR A 242 3.03 0.90 -13.92
N VAL A 243 3.45 -0.06 -13.08
CA VAL A 243 2.61 -0.58 -11.99
C VAL A 243 2.36 0.52 -10.98
N VAL A 244 1.09 0.81 -10.71
CA VAL A 244 0.65 1.84 -9.76
C VAL A 244 -0.18 1.28 -8.60
N ALA A 245 -0.67 0.04 -8.72
CA ALA A 245 -1.25 -0.68 -7.62
C ALA A 245 -0.95 -2.19 -7.69
N PHE A 246 -0.87 -2.80 -6.52
CA PHE A 246 -0.72 -4.23 -6.34
C PHE A 246 -1.50 -4.70 -5.10
N GLU A 247 -1.85 -5.98 -5.09
CA GLU A 247 -2.70 -6.57 -4.06
C GLU A 247 -2.22 -7.98 -3.68
N ARG A 248 -2.72 -8.49 -2.56
CA ARG A 248 -2.50 -9.88 -2.15
C ARG A 248 -3.13 -10.86 -3.14
N ARG A 249 -2.55 -12.06 -3.23
CA ARG A 249 -3.08 -13.16 -4.06
C ARG A 249 -4.10 -14.04 -3.34
N ASP A 250 -4.11 -14.02 -2.01
CA ASP A 250 -5.08 -14.74 -1.19
C ASP A 250 -6.33 -13.87 -0.94
N GLU A 251 -7.23 -14.34 -0.07
CA GLU A 251 -8.54 -13.73 0.15
C GLU A 251 -8.51 -12.54 1.12
N ALA A 252 -7.42 -12.36 1.87
CA ALA A 252 -7.28 -11.25 2.81
C ALA A 252 -7.14 -9.92 2.06
N PHE A 253 -7.75 -8.87 2.60
CA PHE A 253 -7.62 -7.53 2.02
C PHE A 253 -6.18 -7.04 2.18
N GLY A 254 -5.52 -6.74 1.06
CA GLY A 254 -4.23 -6.09 1.09
C GLY A 254 -4.01 -5.35 -0.22
N LEU A 255 -3.88 -4.03 -0.14
CA LEU A 255 -3.77 -3.14 -1.29
C LEU A 255 -2.61 -2.17 -1.08
N GLY A 256 -1.69 -2.15 -2.04
CA GLY A 256 -0.60 -1.20 -2.14
C GLY A 256 -0.87 -0.25 -3.30
N MET A 257 -1.04 1.03 -3.01
CA MET A 257 -1.21 2.11 -3.97
C MET A 257 0.07 2.94 -4.01
N VAL A 258 0.77 2.95 -5.15
CA VAL A 258 1.98 3.78 -5.32
C VAL A 258 1.62 5.27 -5.37
N GLY A 259 0.42 5.61 -5.85
CA GLY A 259 -0.10 6.98 -5.81
C GLY A 259 -0.65 7.36 -4.43
N ARG A 260 -0.81 8.67 -4.21
CA ARG A 260 -1.39 9.30 -3.02
C ARG A 260 -2.91 9.13 -2.97
N LEU A 261 -3.37 7.91 -2.71
CA LEU A 261 -4.79 7.58 -2.55
C LEU A 261 -5.47 8.44 -1.48
N ASP A 262 -4.74 8.75 -0.40
CA ASP A 262 -5.18 9.54 0.73
C ASP A 262 -5.47 11.02 0.38
N TRP A 263 -4.87 11.54 -0.69
CA TRP A 263 -5.21 12.84 -1.30
C TRP A 263 -6.40 12.77 -2.28
N GLY A 264 -6.95 11.59 -2.50
CA GLY A 264 -8.03 11.33 -3.46
C GLY A 264 -9.43 11.21 -2.85
N LEU A 265 -9.63 11.59 -1.58
CA LEU A 265 -10.92 11.40 -0.89
C LEU A 265 -12.06 12.31 -1.36
N ASP A 266 -11.76 13.33 -2.15
CA ASP A 266 -12.80 14.09 -2.85
C ASP A 266 -13.36 13.34 -4.07
N HIS A 267 -12.73 12.22 -4.44
CA HIS A 267 -13.18 11.34 -5.50
C HIS A 267 -13.87 10.08 -4.93
N ILE A 268 -14.98 9.67 -5.56
CA ILE A 268 -15.75 8.48 -5.16
C ILE A 268 -14.91 7.19 -5.08
N TYR A 269 -13.91 7.02 -5.95
CA TYR A 269 -12.99 5.88 -5.90
C TYR A 269 -12.16 5.86 -4.61
N GLY A 270 -11.72 7.02 -4.12
CA GLY A 270 -10.97 7.13 -2.88
C GLY A 270 -11.82 6.71 -1.68
N THR A 271 -12.99 7.33 -1.51
CA THR A 271 -13.90 7.00 -0.39
C THR A 271 -14.34 5.54 -0.44
N THR A 272 -14.65 5.01 -1.62
CA THR A 272 -15.07 3.60 -1.78
C THR A 272 -13.96 2.63 -1.37
N LEU A 273 -12.69 2.93 -1.67
CA LEU A 273 -11.57 2.05 -1.27
C LEU A 273 -11.30 2.07 0.22
N PHE A 274 -11.37 3.25 0.86
CA PHE A 274 -11.27 3.32 2.31
C PHE A 274 -12.45 2.62 2.97
N ASP A 275 -13.66 2.76 2.45
CA ASP A 275 -14.83 2.04 2.95
C ASP A 275 -14.65 0.52 2.85
N ALA A 276 -14.19 0.01 1.70
CA ALA A 276 -13.88 -1.41 1.52
C ALA A 276 -12.78 -1.90 2.48
N PHE A 277 -11.75 -1.09 2.72
CA PHE A 277 -10.70 -1.38 3.71
C PHE A 277 -11.27 -1.47 5.13
N LEU A 278 -12.09 -0.51 5.57
CA LEU A 278 -12.68 -0.51 6.90
C LEU A 278 -13.65 -1.70 7.11
N HIS A 279 -14.43 -2.06 6.10
CA HIS A 279 -15.27 -3.26 6.13
C HIS A 279 -14.43 -4.54 6.26
N ALA A 280 -13.29 -4.62 5.58
CA ALA A 280 -12.36 -5.74 5.75
C ALA A 280 -11.80 -5.79 7.18
N CYS A 281 -11.49 -4.64 7.79
CA CYS A 281 -11.02 -4.55 9.17
C CYS A 281 -12.07 -5.07 10.16
N GLN A 282 -13.33 -4.69 9.99
CA GLN A 282 -14.44 -5.20 10.79
C GLN A 282 -14.59 -6.73 10.65
N SER A 283 -14.46 -7.25 9.42
CA SER A 283 -14.55 -8.68 9.15
C SER A 283 -13.39 -9.46 9.79
N PHE A 284 -12.18 -8.90 9.75
CA PHE A 284 -11.01 -9.44 10.42
C PHE A 284 -11.20 -9.50 11.94
N ASP A 285 -11.67 -8.41 12.55
CA ASP A 285 -11.93 -8.36 13.99
C ASP A 285 -12.96 -9.40 14.43
N GLN A 286 -14.09 -9.50 13.71
CA GLN A 286 -15.12 -10.51 13.97
C GLN A 286 -14.56 -11.93 13.90
N THR A 287 -13.75 -12.23 12.88
CA THR A 287 -13.12 -13.55 12.69
C THR A 287 -12.15 -13.84 13.83
N ARG A 288 -11.30 -12.87 14.19
CA ARG A 288 -10.34 -12.98 15.29
C ARG A 288 -11.02 -13.24 16.64
N HIS A 289 -12.15 -12.57 16.92
CA HIS A 289 -12.91 -12.79 18.14
C HIS A 289 -13.56 -14.19 18.24
N GLN A 290 -13.87 -14.81 17.10
CA GLN A 290 -14.40 -16.18 17.06
C GLN A 290 -13.31 -17.25 17.20
N GLN A 291 -12.04 -16.91 16.92
CA GLN A 291 -10.92 -17.83 17.02
C GLN A 291 -10.51 -18.06 18.48
N SER A 292 -10.80 -19.26 18.99
CA SER A 292 -10.26 -19.71 20.28
C SER A 292 -8.74 -19.90 20.18
N GLY A 293 -8.00 -19.36 21.16
CA GLY A 293 -6.55 -19.55 21.24
C GLY A 293 -5.71 -18.55 20.45
N TRP A 294 -6.27 -17.42 19.99
CA TRP A 294 -5.51 -16.32 19.37
C TRP A 294 -4.27 -15.93 20.17
N GLU A 295 -4.41 -15.77 21.49
CA GLU A 295 -3.29 -15.43 22.37
C GLU A 295 -2.29 -16.59 22.51
N SER A 296 -2.79 -17.83 22.61
CA SER A 296 -1.96 -19.03 22.68
C SER A 296 -1.16 -19.27 21.38
N ALA A 297 -1.66 -18.77 20.23
CA ALA A 297 -1.01 -18.89 18.93
C ALA A 297 0.19 -17.93 18.76
N ARG A 298 0.34 -16.91 19.63
CA ARG A 298 1.41 -15.89 19.57
C ARG A 298 2.79 -16.49 19.30
N HIS A 299 3.20 -17.44 20.14
CA HIS A 299 4.57 -17.97 20.07
C HIS A 299 4.82 -18.69 18.74
N THR A 300 3.86 -19.51 18.30
CA THR A 300 3.92 -20.24 17.03
C THR A 300 3.95 -19.27 15.86
N ILE A 301 3.03 -18.29 15.81
CA ILE A 301 2.96 -17.30 14.73
C ILE A 301 4.25 -16.49 14.64
N CYS A 302 4.70 -15.88 15.74
CA CYS A 302 5.91 -15.04 15.73
C CYS A 302 7.15 -15.84 15.32
N ARG A 303 7.25 -17.11 15.72
CA ARG A 303 8.35 -18.00 15.30
C ARG A 303 8.26 -18.30 13.80
N THR A 304 7.08 -18.68 13.30
CA THR A 304 6.92 -19.00 11.87
C THR A 304 7.20 -17.80 10.99
N VAL A 305 6.72 -16.60 11.34
CA VAL A 305 7.04 -15.36 10.60
C VAL A 305 8.54 -15.12 10.57
N TYR A 306 9.22 -15.26 11.72
CA TYR A 306 10.67 -15.10 11.80
C TYR A 306 11.41 -16.09 10.90
N ASP A 307 11.02 -17.37 10.93
CA ASP A 307 11.63 -18.42 10.13
C ASP A 307 11.40 -18.15 8.63
N LEU A 308 10.17 -17.82 8.21
CA LEU A 308 9.86 -17.52 6.80
C LEU A 308 10.66 -16.32 6.28
N VAL A 309 10.71 -15.22 7.04
CA VAL A 309 11.46 -14.01 6.64
C VAL A 309 12.96 -14.28 6.56
N THR A 310 13.52 -15.00 7.54
CA THR A 310 14.95 -15.33 7.58
C THR A 310 15.38 -16.19 6.39
N HIS A 311 14.49 -17.08 5.92
CA HIS A 311 14.76 -17.95 4.78
C HIS A 311 14.28 -17.37 3.44
N GLY A 312 13.78 -16.13 3.41
CA GLY A 312 13.28 -15.48 2.19
C GLY A 312 12.06 -16.18 1.58
N GLN A 313 11.27 -16.87 2.40
CA GLN A 313 10.06 -17.56 1.99
C GLN A 313 8.86 -16.60 1.99
N SER A 314 7.85 -16.90 1.16
CA SER A 314 6.67 -16.04 1.05
C SER A 314 5.82 -16.11 2.32
N LEU A 315 5.39 -14.95 2.81
CA LEU A 315 4.46 -14.83 3.95
C LEU A 315 3.00 -14.99 3.55
N VAL A 316 2.69 -14.90 2.26
CA VAL A 316 1.36 -15.14 1.72
C VAL A 316 1.38 -16.50 1.03
N PRO A 317 0.47 -17.43 1.39
CA PRO A 317 0.39 -18.70 0.71
C PRO A 317 0.23 -18.51 -0.80
N LEU A 318 1.15 -19.06 -1.59
CA LEU A 318 0.98 -19.08 -3.03
C LEU A 318 -0.10 -20.13 -3.35
N PRO A 319 -1.10 -19.82 -4.19
CA PRO A 319 -2.01 -20.83 -4.68
C PRO A 319 -1.19 -21.98 -5.24
N HIS A 320 -1.42 -23.20 -4.76
CA HIS A 320 -0.70 -24.39 -5.23
C HIS A 320 -0.67 -24.37 -6.76
N GLN A 321 0.51 -24.16 -7.34
CA GLN A 321 0.73 -24.65 -8.69
C GLN A 321 0.50 -26.15 -8.57
N SER A 322 -0.51 -26.66 -9.26
CA SER A 322 -0.77 -28.08 -9.37
C SER A 322 0.57 -28.76 -9.62
N ILE A 323 1.04 -29.49 -8.60
CA ILE A 323 2.13 -30.45 -8.75
C ILE A 323 1.57 -31.42 -9.78
N GLN A 324 1.99 -31.27 -11.04
CA GLN A 324 1.88 -32.35 -11.99
C GLN A 324 2.67 -33.48 -11.34
N GLU A 325 1.95 -34.49 -10.86
CA GLU A 325 2.53 -35.75 -10.42
C GLU A 325 3.54 -36.15 -11.48
N GLU A 326 4.81 -36.06 -11.09
CA GLU A 326 5.94 -36.56 -11.83
C GLU A 326 5.73 -38.07 -11.93
N LYS A 327 5.08 -38.51 -13.01
CA LYS A 327 4.92 -39.92 -13.34
C LYS A 327 6.32 -40.52 -13.36
N GLN A 328 6.63 -41.28 -12.32
CA GLN A 328 7.83 -42.12 -12.28
C GLN A 328 7.94 -42.94 -13.58
N PRO A 329 9.15 -43.08 -14.13
CA PRO A 329 9.36 -43.86 -15.33
C PRO A 329 9.22 -45.35 -14.98
N ARG A 330 8.17 -46.00 -15.47
CA ARG A 330 8.12 -47.47 -15.49
C ARG A 330 9.17 -47.97 -16.47
N SER A 331 10.16 -48.66 -15.94
CA SER A 331 11.14 -49.42 -16.70
C SER A 331 10.58 -50.78 -17.15
N SER A 332 11.25 -51.31 -18.17
CA SER A 332 11.31 -52.70 -18.66
C SER A 332 10.34 -53.15 -19.77
N SER A 333 10.93 -53.11 -20.97
CA SER A 333 11.08 -54.22 -21.94
C SER A 333 9.85 -54.90 -22.54
N LEU A 334 9.75 -54.82 -23.87
CA LEU A 334 9.76 -56.00 -24.77
C LEU A 334 10.06 -55.58 -26.22
N SER A 335 10.70 -56.50 -26.91
CA SER A 335 11.50 -56.38 -28.14
C SER A 335 10.68 -56.45 -29.44
N THR A 336 11.06 -55.63 -30.44
CA THR A 336 11.22 -55.82 -31.92
C THR A 336 10.26 -56.78 -32.72
N PRO A 337 9.98 -56.57 -34.04
CA PRO A 337 10.83 -55.88 -35.02
C PRO A 337 10.17 -55.00 -36.10
N LEU A 338 11.07 -54.41 -36.89
CA LEU A 338 10.93 -53.49 -38.01
C LEU A 338 9.77 -53.76 -38.99
N SER A 339 9.18 -52.67 -39.47
CA SER A 339 8.75 -52.54 -40.87
C SER A 339 9.02 -51.12 -41.37
N THR A 340 9.85 -51.06 -42.40
CA THR A 340 10.18 -49.90 -43.23
C THR A 340 8.94 -49.33 -43.92
N GLU A 341 8.73 -48.02 -43.86
CA GLU A 341 8.16 -47.30 -45.01
C GLU A 341 8.53 -45.81 -44.99
N ARG A 342 9.11 -45.37 -46.11
CA ARG A 342 9.44 -43.99 -46.46
C ARG A 342 8.16 -43.23 -46.84
N ARG A 343 8.02 -41.99 -46.35
CA ARG A 343 7.44 -40.80 -47.00
C ARG A 343 7.58 -39.65 -45.99
N GLY A 344 8.44 -38.66 -46.18
CA GLY A 344 8.32 -37.64 -47.21
C GLY A 344 7.46 -36.48 -46.67
N GLY A 345 8.05 -35.55 -45.91
CA GLY A 345 7.35 -34.38 -45.38
C GLY A 345 8.33 -33.31 -44.90
N GLN A 346 8.38 -32.19 -45.62
CA GLN A 346 9.33 -31.09 -45.48
C GLN A 346 9.29 -30.40 -44.09
N GLU A 347 10.46 -30.28 -43.50
CA GLU A 347 10.72 -29.53 -42.27
C GLU A 347 10.87 -28.03 -42.60
N ARG A 348 9.83 -27.23 -42.31
CA ARG A 348 9.92 -25.76 -42.39
C ARG A 348 10.65 -25.23 -41.16
N MET A 349 11.96 -25.08 -41.30
CA MET A 349 12.84 -24.39 -40.37
C MET A 349 12.46 -22.88 -40.32
N ARG A 350 11.82 -22.44 -39.23
CA ARG A 350 11.63 -21.01 -38.94
C ARG A 350 12.97 -20.41 -38.54
N GLN A 351 13.60 -19.68 -39.45
CA GLN A 351 14.78 -18.87 -39.16
C GLN A 351 14.40 -17.79 -38.12
N ARG A 352 15.09 -17.79 -36.97
CA ARG A 352 15.02 -16.73 -35.97
C ARG A 352 15.70 -15.48 -36.55
N ALA A 353 14.94 -14.39 -36.71
CA ALA A 353 15.49 -13.10 -37.08
C ALA A 353 16.44 -12.59 -35.97
N HIS A 354 17.65 -12.16 -36.36
CA HIS A 354 18.58 -11.50 -35.46
C HIS A 354 18.10 -10.07 -35.16
N PRO A 355 18.35 -9.55 -33.94
CA PRO A 355 18.03 -8.17 -33.61
C PRO A 355 18.86 -7.21 -34.48
N PRO A 356 18.26 -6.08 -34.94
CA PRO A 356 18.94 -5.15 -35.83
C PRO A 356 20.14 -4.50 -35.15
N THR A 357 21.18 -4.28 -35.95
CA THR A 357 22.43 -3.65 -35.54
C THR A 357 22.24 -2.18 -35.16
N LYS A 358 23.18 -1.60 -34.41
CA LYS A 358 23.14 -0.18 -33.99
C LYS A 358 23.04 0.80 -35.18
N GLU A 359 23.60 0.43 -36.33
CA GLU A 359 23.52 1.24 -37.55
C GLU A 359 22.12 1.21 -38.18
N GLU A 360 21.46 0.05 -38.18
CA GLU A 360 20.08 -0.10 -38.65
C GLU A 360 19.10 0.66 -37.74
N TRP A 361 19.30 0.62 -36.42
CA TRP A 361 18.56 1.44 -35.46
C TRP A 361 18.70 2.94 -35.75
N SER A 362 19.91 3.39 -36.09
CA SER A 362 20.18 4.79 -36.40
C SER A 362 19.54 5.23 -37.71
N ARG A 363 19.47 4.33 -38.71
CA ARG A 363 18.74 4.56 -39.97
C ARG A 363 17.23 4.67 -39.76
N ILE A 364 16.64 3.76 -38.98
CA ILE A 364 15.21 3.77 -38.66
C ILE A 364 14.83 5.05 -37.92
N LYS A 365 15.67 5.52 -36.99
CA LYS A 365 15.42 6.76 -36.24
C LYS A 365 15.48 8.00 -37.14
N ARG A 366 16.41 8.05 -38.11
CA ARG A 366 16.50 9.15 -39.09
C ARG A 366 15.34 9.17 -40.09
N GLN A 367 14.80 8.02 -40.47
CA GLN A 367 13.61 7.95 -41.34
C GLN A 367 12.34 8.41 -40.62
N LYS A 368 12.16 8.06 -39.33
CA LYS A 368 11.03 8.54 -38.53
C LYS A 368 11.05 10.06 -38.32
N LEU A 369 12.23 10.66 -38.11
CA LEU A 369 12.38 12.11 -37.94
C LEU A 369 12.12 12.91 -39.23
N LYS A 370 12.34 12.33 -40.41
CA LYS A 370 11.98 12.96 -41.70
C LYS A 370 10.49 12.87 -42.05
N GLY A 371 9.74 11.98 -41.39
CA GLY A 371 8.29 11.83 -41.58
C GLY A 371 7.44 12.76 -40.69
N MET A 372 8.01 13.39 -39.67
CA MET A 372 7.30 14.27 -38.72
C MET A 372 7.41 15.77 -39.04
N SER A 373 7.91 16.13 -40.23
CA SER A 373 8.05 17.54 -40.67
C SER A 373 7.39 17.78 -42.03
N ARG A 374 6.21 17.18 -42.25
CA ARG A 374 5.29 17.55 -43.33
C ARG A 374 3.87 17.64 -42.82
#